data_AF-A0A943D4T2-F1
#
_entry.id   AF-A0A943D4T2-F1
#
_cell.length_a   1.000
_cell.length_b   1.000
_cell.length_c   1.000
_cell.angle_alpha   90.00
_cell.angle_beta   90.00
_cell.angle_gamma   90.00
#
_symmetry.space_group_name_H-M   'P 1'
#
loop_
_entity.id
_entity.type
_entity.pdbx_description
1 polymer ?
#
loop_
_entity_poly.entity_id
_entity_poly.type
_entity_poly.pdbx_seq_one_letter_code
_entity_poly.pdbx_strand_id
1 'polypeptide(L)'
;MSINFKKFVPRPGLVNKQGRLPDPSELVCIEVPKVFDQCLIKRCLVYGEGPDTNTTDSELRSDPLIEPKRYISSRDFNVTLTSVDKIPVKGNPNFKKIILNYVISFYSDYIDNNGVNRSEFYEIHRTDIIGKFYCPDSIAQISASTEPEQCEGEDSNIIKLEMVAEALDGQIVEDEEDNEVLDITLGYYIVVKCELIVQLLIPAYDYCPVPREACEEEPEEDPCERFDRAPVPKFYPDQNLEPLFPESDEAER
;
A
#
# COMPACT_ATOMS: atom_id res chain seq x y z
N MET A 1 25.77 -28.81 15.78
CA MET A 1 24.65 -28.50 16.69
C MET A 1 23.39 -28.43 15.85
N SER A 2 22.48 -29.39 16.04
CA SER A 2 21.22 -29.51 15.31
C SER A 2 20.30 -28.32 15.59
N ILE A 3 19.62 -27.84 14.56
CA ILE A 3 18.68 -26.73 14.66
C ILE A 3 17.43 -27.22 15.39
N ASN A 4 17.02 -26.47 16.41
CA ASN A 4 15.76 -26.70 17.10
C ASN A 4 14.63 -26.12 16.23
N PHE A 5 13.90 -26.99 15.53
CA PHE A 5 12.80 -26.63 14.63
C PHE A 5 11.71 -25.75 15.28
N LYS A 6 11.61 -25.74 16.61
CA LYS A 6 10.66 -24.87 17.35
C LYS A 6 11.09 -23.40 17.45
N LYS A 7 12.24 -23.02 16.91
CA LYS A 7 12.78 -21.63 16.95
C LYS A 7 13.13 -21.05 15.59
N PHE A 8 12.83 -21.74 14.50
CA PHE A 8 13.06 -21.18 13.16
C PHE A 8 11.96 -20.17 12.85
N VAL A 9 12.34 -18.88 12.82
CA VAL A 9 11.46 -17.80 12.35
C VAL A 9 12.02 -17.35 11.01
N PRO A 10 11.37 -17.65 9.87
CA PRO A 10 11.81 -17.14 8.59
C PRO A 10 11.69 -15.61 8.61
N ARG A 11 12.83 -14.93 8.58
CA ARG A 11 12.91 -13.48 8.36
C ARG A 11 13.69 -13.24 7.07
N PRO A 12 13.27 -12.30 6.22
CA PRO A 12 14.07 -11.89 5.07
C PRO A 12 15.45 -11.42 5.53
N GLY A 13 16.52 -11.97 4.95
CA GLY A 13 17.90 -11.62 5.32
C GLY A 13 18.94 -12.50 4.64
N LEU A 14 20.18 -12.04 4.60
CA LEU A 14 21.32 -12.82 4.10
C LEU A 14 21.51 -14.07 4.99
N VAL A 15 21.74 -15.23 4.36
CA VAL A 15 22.12 -16.46 5.06
C VAL A 15 23.58 -16.34 5.51
N ASN A 16 23.80 -15.61 6.60
CA ASN A 16 25.12 -15.16 7.04
C ASN A 16 26.00 -16.25 7.66
N LYS A 17 25.45 -17.45 7.87
CA LYS A 17 26.13 -18.55 8.57
C LYS A 17 25.79 -19.88 7.91
N GLN A 18 26.76 -20.45 7.20
CA GLN A 18 26.75 -21.85 6.76
C GLN A 18 26.36 -22.75 7.95
N GLY A 19 25.40 -23.66 7.78
CA GLY A 19 25.04 -24.68 8.78
C GLY A 19 23.95 -24.32 9.80
N ARG A 20 23.18 -23.24 9.60
CA ARG A 20 21.96 -22.94 10.38
C ARG A 20 20.66 -23.43 9.75
N LEU A 21 20.75 -24.04 8.58
CA LEU A 21 19.66 -24.77 7.96
C LEU A 21 20.10 -26.23 7.81
N PRO A 22 19.19 -27.21 7.92
CA PRO A 22 19.51 -28.60 7.54
C PRO A 22 19.89 -28.66 6.06
N ASP A 23 20.38 -29.81 5.61
CA ASP A 23 20.57 -30.05 4.18
C ASP A 23 19.19 -30.12 3.51
N PRO A 24 18.99 -29.43 2.37
CA PRO A 24 17.73 -29.54 1.64
C PRO A 24 17.52 -30.96 1.12
N SER A 25 16.27 -31.41 1.11
CA SER A 25 15.88 -32.69 0.53
C SER A 25 15.93 -32.65 -0.99
N GLU A 26 15.66 -31.49 -1.59
CA GLU A 26 15.75 -31.27 -3.04
C GLU A 26 16.09 -29.81 -3.40
N LEU A 27 16.59 -29.59 -4.62
CA LEU A 27 16.71 -28.27 -5.22
C LEU A 27 15.59 -28.10 -6.24
N VAL A 28 14.78 -27.06 -6.07
CA VAL A 28 13.61 -26.79 -6.93
C VAL A 28 13.86 -25.52 -7.71
N CYS A 29 13.54 -25.55 -9.00
CA CYS A 29 13.46 -24.35 -9.82
C CYS A 29 12.02 -23.83 -9.77
N ILE A 30 11.82 -22.60 -9.30
CA ILE A 30 10.52 -21.95 -9.26
C ILE A 30 10.53 -20.70 -10.13
N GLU A 31 9.39 -20.42 -10.76
CA GLU A 31 9.16 -19.19 -11.49
C GLU A 31 8.42 -18.20 -10.60
N VAL A 32 9.02 -17.04 -10.34
CA VAL A 32 8.46 -16.03 -9.43
C VAL A 32 8.68 -14.61 -9.95
N PRO A 33 7.76 -13.67 -9.64
CA PRO A 33 8.02 -12.25 -9.79
C PRO A 33 9.04 -11.81 -8.75
N LYS A 34 10.24 -11.43 -9.21
CA LYS A 34 11.29 -10.87 -8.36
C LYS A 34 11.36 -9.36 -8.54
N VAL A 35 11.34 -8.63 -7.43
CA VAL A 35 11.58 -7.18 -7.40
C VAL A 35 13.08 -6.91 -7.53
N PHE A 36 13.48 -6.17 -8.55
CA PHE A 36 14.88 -5.79 -8.81
C PHE A 36 15.25 -4.40 -8.27
N ASP A 37 14.28 -3.49 -8.27
CA ASP A 37 14.40 -2.17 -7.68
C ASP A 37 13.04 -1.72 -7.15
N GLN A 38 13.08 -0.87 -6.14
CA GLN A 38 11.89 -0.26 -5.56
C GLN A 38 12.16 1.20 -5.19
N CYS A 39 11.17 2.05 -5.44
CA CYS A 39 11.22 3.46 -5.10
C CYS A 39 9.96 3.85 -4.32
N LEU A 40 10.13 4.58 -3.22
CA LEU A 40 9.03 5.20 -2.49
C LEU A 40 8.90 6.66 -2.95
N ILE A 41 7.72 7.02 -3.43
CA ILE A 41 7.30 8.39 -3.68
C ILE A 41 6.37 8.79 -2.54
N LYS A 42 6.64 9.94 -1.93
CA LYS A 42 5.81 10.56 -0.89
C LYS A 42 5.58 12.01 -1.28
N ARG A 43 4.31 12.43 -1.29
CA ARG A 43 3.90 13.78 -1.68
C ARG A 43 2.81 14.30 -0.77
N CYS A 44 2.86 15.59 -0.48
CA CYS A 44 1.81 16.34 0.20
C CYS A 44 1.37 17.50 -0.69
N LEU A 45 0.18 17.39 -1.26
CA LEU A 45 -0.38 18.40 -2.13
C LEU A 45 -1.37 19.30 -1.38
N VAL A 46 -1.37 20.57 -1.74
CA VAL A 46 -2.26 21.62 -1.24
C VAL A 46 -2.71 22.49 -2.41
N TYR A 47 -3.84 23.17 -2.27
CA TYR A 47 -4.20 24.20 -3.23
C TYR A 47 -3.16 25.34 -3.20
N GLY A 48 -2.57 25.67 -4.35
CA GLY A 48 -1.59 26.76 -4.49
C GLY A 48 -0.13 26.39 -4.17
N GLU A 49 0.62 27.31 -3.57
CA GLU A 49 2.04 27.10 -3.21
C GLU A 49 2.19 26.22 -1.96
N GLY A 50 3.02 25.19 -2.06
CA GLY A 50 3.21 24.18 -1.04
C GLY A 50 4.53 23.43 -1.21
N PRO A 51 4.82 22.47 -0.31
CA PRO A 51 6.11 21.79 -0.26
C PRO A 51 6.36 20.88 -1.47
N ASP A 52 5.31 20.25 -2.01
CA ASP A 52 5.38 19.36 -3.17
C ASP A 52 4.46 19.83 -4.32
N THR A 53 3.86 21.01 -4.22
CA THR A 53 2.95 21.53 -5.24
C THR A 53 3.65 22.54 -6.15
N ASN A 54 3.33 22.44 -7.44
CA ASN A 54 3.48 23.59 -8.33
C ASN A 54 2.23 24.45 -8.14
N THR A 55 2.28 25.75 -8.47
CA THR A 55 1.15 26.70 -8.32
C THR A 55 -0.11 26.36 -9.13
N THR A 56 -0.22 25.14 -9.66
CA THR A 56 -1.22 24.62 -10.60
C THR A 56 -2.18 23.62 -9.99
N ASP A 57 -2.09 23.32 -8.69
CA ASP A 57 -2.89 22.29 -8.02
C ASP A 57 -4.31 22.77 -7.67
N SER A 58 -4.96 23.41 -8.64
CA SER A 58 -6.31 23.94 -8.52
C SER A 58 -7.37 22.85 -8.35
N GLU A 59 -7.08 21.62 -8.77
CA GLU A 59 -7.94 20.44 -8.62
C GLU A 59 -8.20 20.07 -7.14
N LEU A 60 -7.46 20.64 -6.20
CA LEU A 60 -7.64 20.44 -4.76
C LEU A 60 -8.61 21.43 -4.11
N ARG A 61 -9.21 22.31 -4.91
CA ARG A 61 -10.29 23.21 -4.52
C ARG A 61 -11.59 22.76 -5.17
N SER A 62 -12.69 22.75 -4.40
CA SER A 62 -14.01 22.45 -4.93
C SER A 62 -14.56 23.55 -5.82
N ASP A 63 -15.62 23.23 -6.55
CA ASP A 63 -16.56 24.24 -7.03
C ASP A 63 -17.19 25.03 -5.85
N PRO A 64 -17.74 26.23 -6.10
CA PRO A 64 -18.48 27.00 -5.10
C PRO A 64 -19.57 26.20 -4.39
N LEU A 65 -19.50 26.18 -3.06
CA LEU A 65 -20.41 25.45 -2.20
C LEU A 65 -21.56 26.34 -1.75
N ILE A 66 -22.72 25.72 -1.48
CA ILE A 66 -23.91 26.44 -1.00
C ILE A 66 -23.97 26.33 0.51
N GLU A 67 -23.68 27.44 1.20
CA GLU A 67 -23.74 27.57 2.66
C GLU A 67 -22.99 26.45 3.42
N PRO A 68 -21.73 26.11 3.06
CA PRO A 68 -20.94 25.14 3.80
C PRO A 68 -20.67 25.64 5.22
N LYS A 69 -20.69 24.72 6.19
CA LYS A 69 -20.48 25.02 7.60
C LYS A 69 -19.20 24.40 8.15
N ARG A 70 -18.95 23.12 7.84
CA ARG A 70 -17.79 22.39 8.34
C ARG A 70 -17.43 21.18 7.50
N TYR A 71 -16.16 21.04 7.15
CA TYR A 71 -15.61 19.78 6.64
C TYR A 71 -15.74 18.64 7.69
N ILE A 72 -16.00 17.42 7.21
CA ILE A 72 -16.13 16.22 8.06
C ILE A 72 -14.94 15.29 7.85
N SER A 73 -14.84 14.75 6.64
CA SER A 73 -13.86 13.72 6.28
C SER A 73 -13.90 13.47 4.77
N SER A 74 -12.80 12.97 4.24
CA SER A 74 -12.76 12.40 2.89
C SER A 74 -12.74 10.88 2.93
N ARG A 75 -13.32 10.25 1.91
CA ARG A 75 -13.50 8.80 1.80
C ARG A 75 -13.40 8.32 0.36
N ASP A 76 -13.39 7.01 0.20
CA ASP A 76 -13.44 6.31 -1.09
C ASP A 76 -12.30 6.71 -2.04
N PHE A 77 -11.10 6.87 -1.46
CA PHE A 77 -9.88 7.13 -2.22
C PHE A 77 -9.61 6.00 -3.20
N ASN A 78 -9.59 6.35 -4.48
CA ASN A 78 -9.25 5.47 -5.57
C ASN A 78 -8.07 6.06 -6.33
N VAL A 79 -7.06 5.25 -6.60
CA VAL A 79 -5.90 5.66 -7.40
C VAL A 79 -5.83 4.76 -8.61
N THR A 80 -5.96 5.35 -9.80
CA THR A 80 -5.97 4.63 -11.07
C THR A 80 -4.75 5.00 -11.89
N LEU A 81 -3.95 3.99 -12.24
CA LEU A 81 -2.80 4.18 -13.11
C LEU A 81 -3.26 4.34 -14.55
N THR A 82 -2.94 5.47 -15.18
CA THR A 82 -3.31 5.79 -16.56
C THR A 82 -2.26 5.28 -17.54
N SER A 83 -0.98 5.56 -17.29
CA SER A 83 0.11 5.07 -18.11
C SER A 83 1.45 5.02 -17.38
N VAL A 84 2.36 4.20 -17.90
CA VAL A 84 3.75 4.09 -17.43
C VAL A 84 4.67 4.16 -18.64
N ASP A 85 5.42 5.24 -18.77
CA ASP A 85 6.44 5.37 -19.81
C ASP A 85 7.81 4.99 -19.26
N LYS A 86 8.56 4.21 -20.03
CA LYS A 86 9.91 3.75 -19.68
C LYS A 86 10.88 4.26 -20.74
N ILE A 87 11.83 5.09 -20.32
CA ILE A 87 12.81 5.70 -21.23
C ILE A 87 14.22 5.25 -20.81
N PRO A 88 14.95 4.48 -21.64
CA PRO A 88 16.32 4.08 -21.31
C PRO A 88 17.25 5.27 -21.03
N VAL A 89 18.04 5.20 -19.97
CA VAL A 89 19.00 6.24 -19.62
C VAL A 89 20.24 6.12 -20.51
N LYS A 90 20.66 7.23 -21.12
CA LYS A 90 21.84 7.25 -22.00
C LYS A 90 23.07 6.70 -21.28
N GLY A 91 23.74 5.73 -21.91
CA GLY A 91 24.95 5.09 -21.39
C GLY A 91 24.72 4.02 -20.31
N ASN A 92 23.48 3.76 -19.88
CA ASN A 92 23.15 2.74 -18.89
C ASN A 92 21.83 2.03 -19.27
N PRO A 93 21.84 0.99 -20.11
CA PRO A 93 20.61 0.34 -20.61
C PRO A 93 19.77 -0.29 -19.51
N ASN A 94 20.40 -0.78 -18.44
CA ASN A 94 19.70 -1.37 -17.28
C ASN A 94 19.01 -0.33 -16.38
N PHE A 95 19.17 0.96 -16.66
CA PHE A 95 18.49 2.03 -15.94
C PHE A 95 17.52 2.72 -16.88
N LYS A 96 16.26 2.85 -16.44
CA LYS A 96 15.21 3.53 -17.18
C LYS A 96 14.72 4.71 -16.35
N LYS A 97 14.38 5.80 -17.02
CA LYS A 97 13.57 6.89 -16.48
C LYS A 97 12.12 6.44 -16.58
N ILE A 98 11.42 6.42 -15.46
CA ILE A 98 10.01 6.02 -15.39
C ILE A 98 9.17 7.30 -15.27
N ILE A 99 8.13 7.40 -16.08
CA ILE A 99 7.12 8.46 -15.99
C ILE A 99 5.81 7.75 -15.66
N LEU A 100 5.21 8.09 -14.53
CA LEU A 100 3.96 7.53 -14.06
C LEU A 100 2.88 8.58 -14.23
N ASN A 101 1.82 8.27 -14.97
CA ASN A 101 0.64 9.12 -15.06
C ASN A 101 -0.52 8.39 -14.41
N TYR A 102 -1.16 9.00 -13.42
CA TYR A 102 -2.23 8.39 -12.65
C TYR A 102 -3.23 9.43 -12.17
N VAL A 103 -4.41 8.98 -11.78
CA VAL A 103 -5.51 9.81 -11.29
C VAL A 103 -5.85 9.38 -9.88
N ILE A 104 -5.93 10.34 -8.96
CA ILE A 104 -6.45 10.14 -7.61
C ILE A 104 -7.86 10.73 -7.57
N SER A 105 -8.85 9.94 -7.19
CA SER A 105 -10.22 10.41 -7.00
C SER A 105 -10.77 10.02 -5.63
N PHE A 106 -11.60 10.88 -5.04
CA PHE A 106 -12.22 10.68 -3.74
C PHE A 106 -13.41 11.61 -3.52
N TYR A 107 -14.20 11.34 -2.49
CA TYR A 107 -15.26 12.22 -2.03
C TYR A 107 -14.86 12.91 -0.73
N SER A 108 -15.19 14.20 -0.59
CA SER A 108 -15.06 14.95 0.66
C SER A 108 -16.42 15.36 1.18
N ASP A 109 -16.74 14.93 2.40
CA ASP A 109 -18.00 15.24 3.04
C ASP A 109 -17.89 16.52 3.88
N TYR A 110 -18.91 17.38 3.80
CA TYR A 110 -19.07 18.58 4.61
C TYR A 110 -20.52 18.71 5.11
N ILE A 111 -20.72 19.49 6.17
CA ILE A 111 -22.04 19.84 6.71
C ILE A 111 -22.40 21.22 6.18
N ASP A 112 -23.63 21.40 5.69
CA ASP A 112 -24.17 22.72 5.34
C ASP A 112 -24.78 23.44 6.56
N ASN A 113 -25.17 24.71 6.41
CA ASN A 113 -25.77 25.49 7.51
C ASN A 113 -27.10 24.91 8.01
N ASN A 114 -27.78 24.08 7.21
CA ASN A 114 -28.99 23.37 7.57
C ASN A 114 -28.71 22.06 8.33
N GLY A 115 -27.44 21.71 8.55
CA GLY A 115 -27.03 20.49 9.23
C GLY A 115 -27.13 19.24 8.37
N VAL A 116 -27.25 19.39 7.04
CA VAL A 116 -27.32 18.28 6.09
C VAL A 116 -25.91 17.95 5.62
N ASN A 117 -25.60 16.65 5.57
CA ASN A 117 -24.34 16.17 5.01
C ASN A 117 -24.38 16.30 3.48
N ARG A 118 -23.39 16.99 2.94
CA ARG A 118 -23.10 17.15 1.52
C ARG A 118 -21.76 16.51 1.22
N SER A 119 -21.51 16.22 -0.05
CA SER A 119 -20.28 15.60 -0.51
C SER A 119 -19.86 16.24 -1.82
N GLU A 120 -18.57 16.48 -1.95
CA GLU A 120 -17.94 16.98 -3.16
C GLU A 120 -16.98 15.94 -3.74
N PHE A 121 -16.88 15.87 -5.06
CA PHE A 121 -16.01 14.91 -5.73
C PHE A 121 -14.74 15.58 -6.22
N TYR A 122 -13.60 14.97 -5.91
CA TYR A 122 -12.29 15.43 -6.34
C TYR A 122 -11.68 14.41 -7.30
N GLU A 123 -11.10 14.90 -8.38
CA GLU A 123 -10.33 14.13 -9.36
C GLU A 123 -9.05 14.89 -9.69
N ILE A 124 -7.90 14.28 -9.38
CA ILE A 124 -6.60 14.92 -9.46
C ILE A 124 -5.71 14.12 -10.41
N HIS A 125 -5.26 14.75 -11.49
CA HIS A 125 -4.32 14.15 -12.44
C HIS A 125 -2.88 14.40 -11.99
N ARG A 126 -2.06 13.34 -11.93
CA ARG A 126 -0.68 13.42 -11.48
C ARG A 126 0.29 12.74 -12.42
N THR A 127 1.47 13.35 -12.50
CA THR A 127 2.64 12.80 -13.19
C THR A 127 3.84 12.81 -12.27
N ASP A 128 4.38 11.63 -11.95
CA ASP A 128 5.64 11.50 -11.22
C ASP A 128 6.76 10.95 -12.11
N ILE A 129 7.97 11.43 -11.87
CA ILE A 129 9.14 11.07 -12.67
C ILE A 129 10.22 10.47 -11.76
N ILE A 130 10.61 9.23 -12.06
CA ILE A 130 11.75 8.57 -11.44
C ILE A 130 12.91 8.66 -12.43
N GLY A 131 13.88 9.52 -12.14
CA GLY A 131 14.96 9.85 -13.09
C GLY A 131 15.91 8.69 -13.41
N LYS A 132 16.18 7.82 -12.44
CA LYS A 132 17.09 6.69 -12.58
C LYS A 132 16.57 5.50 -11.77
N PHE A 133 15.90 4.57 -12.45
CA PHE A 133 15.33 3.38 -11.86
C PHE A 133 16.00 2.13 -12.44
N TYR A 134 16.47 1.21 -11.62
CA TYR A 134 17.10 -0.01 -12.10
C TYR A 134 16.01 -0.97 -12.61
N CYS A 135 15.97 -1.10 -13.92
CA CYS A 135 14.97 -1.86 -14.68
C CYS A 135 15.71 -2.63 -15.78
N PRO A 136 16.39 -3.72 -15.42
CA PRO A 136 17.17 -4.50 -16.38
C PRO A 136 16.23 -5.14 -17.41
N ASP A 137 16.66 -5.28 -18.66
CA ASP A 137 15.87 -6.03 -19.65
C ASP A 137 15.85 -7.52 -19.27
N SER A 138 14.73 -8.21 -19.51
CA SER A 138 14.69 -9.66 -19.29
C SER A 138 15.67 -10.33 -20.23
N ILE A 139 16.64 -11.03 -19.66
CA ILE A 139 17.56 -11.90 -20.40
C ILE A 139 16.86 -13.23 -20.72
N ALA A 140 15.81 -13.59 -19.96
CA ALA A 140 15.06 -14.82 -20.13
C ALA A 140 13.82 -14.56 -20.99
N GLN A 141 13.94 -14.80 -22.30
CA GLN A 141 12.79 -15.23 -23.10
C GLN A 141 12.38 -16.60 -22.56
N ILE A 142 11.48 -16.64 -21.58
CA ILE A 142 10.80 -17.88 -21.22
C ILE A 142 9.80 -18.11 -22.35
N SER A 143 10.23 -18.88 -23.35
CA SER A 143 9.43 -19.36 -24.47
C SER A 143 8.38 -20.36 -23.95
N ALA A 144 7.37 -19.86 -23.25
CA ALA A 144 6.17 -20.60 -22.90
C ALA A 144 4.98 -19.93 -23.59
N SER A 145 4.80 -20.29 -24.86
CA SER A 145 3.54 -20.32 -25.61
C SER A 145 2.35 -19.53 -25.03
N THR A 146 2.11 -18.33 -25.54
CA THR A 146 0.76 -17.81 -25.78
C THR A 146 0.83 -17.02 -27.10
N GLU A 147 -0.17 -17.19 -27.96
CA GLU A 147 -0.18 -16.79 -29.37
C GLU A 147 0.12 -15.30 -29.62
N PRO A 148 0.62 -14.96 -30.83
CA PRO A 148 1.10 -13.62 -31.13
C PRO A 148 -0.05 -12.70 -31.54
N GLU A 149 -0.60 -11.95 -30.59
CA GLU A 149 -1.34 -10.72 -30.92
C GLU A 149 -0.43 -9.50 -30.69
N GLN A 150 0.28 -9.17 -31.77
CA GLN A 150 0.71 -7.83 -32.20
C GLN A 150 0.66 -6.70 -31.15
N CYS A 151 1.83 -6.32 -30.64
CA CYS A 151 2.25 -4.92 -30.44
C CYS A 151 3.78 -4.88 -30.31
N GLU A 152 4.46 -4.03 -31.09
CA GLU A 152 5.90 -3.84 -30.98
C GLU A 152 6.28 -3.28 -29.59
N GLY A 153 7.21 -3.96 -28.90
CA GLY A 153 7.80 -3.51 -27.64
C GLY A 153 7.47 -4.40 -26.43
N GLU A 154 7.86 -5.67 -26.45
CA GLU A 154 7.69 -6.59 -25.32
C GLU A 154 8.70 -6.27 -24.18
N ASP A 155 8.45 -5.18 -23.46
CA ASP A 155 9.03 -4.95 -22.13
C ASP A 155 8.46 -5.99 -21.16
N SER A 156 9.12 -7.13 -21.06
CA SER A 156 8.88 -8.19 -20.04
C SER A 156 8.96 -7.71 -18.58
N ASN A 157 9.43 -6.48 -18.35
CA ASN A 157 9.45 -5.81 -17.05
C ASN A 157 8.06 -5.29 -16.67
N ILE A 158 7.48 -5.85 -15.60
CA ILE A 158 6.23 -5.37 -15.01
C ILE A 158 6.56 -4.27 -14.00
N ILE A 159 6.04 -3.06 -14.23
CA ILE A 159 6.09 -2.01 -13.21
C ILE A 159 4.83 -2.16 -12.36
N LYS A 160 5.00 -2.58 -11.11
CA LYS A 160 3.91 -2.69 -10.15
C LYS A 160 3.89 -1.46 -9.26
N LEU A 161 2.69 -0.94 -9.03
CA LEU A 161 2.46 0.21 -8.16
C LEU A 161 1.59 -0.23 -6.99
N GLU A 162 2.02 0.11 -5.78
CA GLU A 162 1.22 0.02 -4.56
C GLU A 162 1.01 1.44 -4.07
N MET A 163 -0.25 1.89 -4.04
CA MET A 163 -0.61 3.29 -3.86
C MET A 163 -1.60 3.42 -2.70
N VAL A 164 -1.38 4.42 -1.85
CA VAL A 164 -2.29 4.81 -0.78
C VAL A 164 -2.40 6.33 -0.78
N ALA A 165 -3.62 6.85 -0.74
CA ALA A 165 -3.91 8.28 -0.64
C ALA A 165 -4.84 8.55 0.55
N GLU A 166 -4.71 9.73 1.15
CA GLU A 166 -5.52 10.20 2.26
C GLU A 166 -5.65 11.73 2.24
N ALA A 167 -6.79 12.26 2.68
CA ALA A 167 -6.91 13.69 2.97
C ALA A 167 -6.33 13.96 4.35
N LEU A 168 -5.30 14.80 4.41
CA LEU A 168 -4.62 15.18 5.64
C LEU A 168 -5.35 16.33 6.36
N ASP A 169 -5.99 17.22 5.60
CA ASP A 169 -6.77 18.35 6.10
C ASP A 169 -7.80 18.80 5.07
N GLY A 170 -8.84 19.50 5.52
CA GLY A 170 -9.87 20.10 4.67
C GLY A 170 -10.38 21.41 5.26
N GLN A 171 -10.28 22.51 4.51
CA GLN A 171 -10.61 23.85 4.99
C GLN A 171 -11.62 24.52 4.06
N ILE A 172 -12.67 25.09 4.65
CA ILE A 172 -13.62 25.94 3.93
C ILE A 172 -13.05 27.35 3.95
N VAL A 173 -12.86 27.94 2.77
CA VAL A 173 -12.28 29.27 2.57
C VAL A 173 -13.13 30.08 1.61
N GLU A 174 -13.01 31.40 1.64
CA GLU A 174 -13.61 32.30 0.64
C GLU A 174 -12.62 32.51 -0.51
N ASP A 175 -13.09 32.39 -1.75
CA ASP A 175 -12.30 32.67 -2.94
C ASP A 175 -12.25 34.18 -3.28
N GLU A 176 -11.61 34.54 -4.40
CA GLU A 176 -11.51 35.95 -4.83
C GLU A 176 -12.86 36.57 -5.26
N GLU A 177 -13.89 35.74 -5.45
CA GLU A 177 -15.25 36.11 -5.87
C GLU A 177 -16.26 36.07 -4.70
N ASP A 178 -15.78 36.00 -3.46
CA ASP A 178 -16.58 35.86 -2.23
C ASP A 178 -17.45 34.56 -2.20
N ASN A 179 -17.05 33.50 -2.92
CA ASN A 179 -17.68 32.19 -2.83
C ASN A 179 -16.99 31.32 -1.77
N GLU A 180 -17.78 30.55 -1.01
CA GLU A 180 -17.25 29.55 -0.08
C GLU A 180 -16.85 28.28 -0.84
N VAL A 181 -15.58 27.88 -0.74
CA VAL A 181 -15.00 26.69 -1.40
C VAL A 181 -14.30 25.79 -0.39
N LEU A 182 -14.12 24.51 -0.71
CA LEU A 182 -13.41 23.54 0.12
C LEU A 182 -12.05 23.20 -0.50
N ASP A 183 -10.99 23.58 0.21
CA ASP A 183 -9.61 23.23 -0.10
C ASP A 183 -9.20 21.97 0.65
N ILE A 184 -8.66 20.98 -0.06
CA ILE A 184 -8.20 19.70 0.52
C ILE A 184 -6.68 19.63 0.47
N THR A 185 -6.07 19.26 1.60
CA THR A 185 -4.67 18.84 1.67
C THR A 185 -4.60 17.33 1.45
N LEU A 186 -4.01 16.90 0.34
CA LEU A 186 -3.93 15.50 -0.08
C LEU A 186 -2.53 14.93 0.16
N GLY A 187 -2.44 13.85 0.93
CA GLY A 187 -1.23 13.06 1.09
C GLY A 187 -1.31 11.77 0.28
N TYR A 188 -0.24 11.38 -0.40
CA TYR A 188 -0.16 10.05 -1.00
C TYR A 188 1.24 9.43 -0.97
N TYR A 189 1.24 8.11 -1.03
CA TYR A 189 2.40 7.24 -1.01
C TYR A 189 2.30 6.27 -2.19
N ILE A 190 3.37 6.16 -2.96
CA ILE A 190 3.47 5.20 -4.08
C ILE A 190 4.75 4.40 -3.89
N VAL A 191 4.62 3.08 -3.78
CA VAL A 191 5.74 2.15 -3.90
C VAL A 191 5.78 1.61 -5.32
N VAL A 192 6.80 2.04 -6.06
CA VAL A 192 7.06 1.62 -7.44
C VAL A 192 8.02 0.44 -7.41
N LYS A 193 7.65 -0.69 -7.98
CA LYS A 193 8.46 -1.92 -8.02
C LYS A 193 8.75 -2.31 -9.46
N CYS A 194 10.01 -2.58 -9.78
CA CYS A 194 10.38 -3.26 -11.01
C CYS A 194 10.36 -4.76 -10.78
N GLU A 195 9.36 -5.45 -11.33
CA GLU A 195 9.20 -6.89 -11.25
C GLU A 195 9.56 -7.56 -12.58
N LEU A 196 10.34 -8.63 -12.50
CA LEU A 196 10.61 -9.55 -13.60
C LEU A 196 10.26 -10.96 -13.16
N ILE A 197 9.62 -11.70 -14.05
CA ILE A 197 9.46 -13.13 -13.87
C ILE A 197 10.81 -13.79 -14.08
N VAL A 198 11.33 -14.43 -13.03
CA VAL A 198 12.63 -15.10 -13.05
C VAL A 198 12.52 -16.51 -12.52
N GLN A 199 13.46 -17.34 -12.96
CA GLN A 199 13.65 -18.67 -12.41
C GLN A 199 14.64 -18.61 -11.24
N LEU A 200 14.18 -19.00 -10.06
CA LEU A 200 15.01 -19.12 -8.86
C LEU A 200 15.25 -20.60 -8.55
N LEU A 201 16.52 -20.96 -8.36
CA LEU A 201 16.89 -22.24 -7.77
C LEU A 201 16.86 -22.09 -6.25
N ILE A 202 15.90 -22.75 -5.60
CA ILE A 202 15.71 -22.69 -4.16
C ILE A 202 15.92 -24.08 -3.51
N PRO A 203 16.50 -24.12 -2.29
CA PRO A 203 16.49 -25.33 -1.48
C PRO A 203 15.08 -25.59 -0.94
N ALA A 204 14.53 -26.77 -1.21
CA ALA A 204 13.30 -27.24 -0.59
C ALA A 204 13.63 -28.29 0.49
N TYR A 205 12.87 -28.24 1.58
CA TYR A 205 13.09 -29.08 2.75
C TYR A 205 12.05 -30.20 2.89
N ASP A 206 10.81 -29.93 2.52
CA ASP A 206 9.72 -30.88 2.35
C ASP A 206 8.49 -30.13 1.81
N TYR A 207 7.48 -30.86 1.34
CA TYR A 207 6.15 -30.30 1.14
C TYR A 207 5.55 -29.84 2.47
N CYS A 208 4.71 -28.80 2.43
CA CYS A 208 3.89 -28.46 3.58
C CYS A 208 3.05 -29.70 3.96
N PRO A 209 3.25 -30.30 5.14
CA PRO A 209 2.50 -31.48 5.51
C PRO A 209 1.02 -31.11 5.56
N VAL A 210 0.16 -31.98 5.02
CA VAL A 210 -1.28 -31.86 5.25
C VAL A 210 -1.49 -31.82 6.76
N PRO A 211 -2.13 -30.77 7.31
CA PRO A 211 -2.48 -30.72 8.72
C PRO A 211 -3.13 -32.05 9.12
N ARG A 212 -2.62 -32.69 10.19
CA ARG A 212 -3.11 -34.01 10.63
C ARG A 212 -4.54 -33.94 11.15
N GLU A 213 -4.90 -32.77 11.68
CA GLU A 213 -6.26 -32.43 12.06
C GLU A 213 -6.97 -32.04 10.77
N ALA A 214 -7.99 -32.83 10.38
CA ALA A 214 -8.99 -32.31 9.46
C ALA A 214 -9.47 -30.98 10.06
N CYS A 215 -9.63 -29.94 9.24
CA CYS A 215 -10.39 -28.77 9.68
C CYS A 215 -11.68 -29.33 10.27
N GLU A 216 -11.88 -29.15 11.58
CA GLU A 216 -13.15 -29.49 12.18
C GLU A 216 -14.17 -28.70 11.37
N GLU A 217 -15.15 -29.39 10.77
CA GLU A 217 -16.34 -28.70 10.29
C GLU A 217 -16.82 -27.94 11.52
N GLU A 218 -16.67 -26.61 11.50
CA GLU A 218 -17.31 -25.79 12.53
C GLU A 218 -18.75 -26.29 12.54
N PRO A 219 -19.25 -26.81 13.67
CA PRO A 219 -20.63 -27.23 13.73
C PRO A 219 -21.46 -26.08 13.19
N GLU A 220 -22.52 -26.38 12.42
CA GLU A 220 -23.51 -25.39 12.01
C GLU A 220 -24.19 -24.83 13.27
N GLU A 221 -23.48 -24.00 14.02
CA GLU A 221 -23.95 -23.30 15.19
C GLU A 221 -24.74 -22.12 14.65
N ASP A 222 -25.99 -22.01 15.08
CA ASP A 222 -26.83 -20.90 14.68
C ASP A 222 -26.09 -19.58 14.97
N PRO A 223 -25.97 -18.66 13.98
CA PRO A 223 -25.22 -17.43 14.17
C PRO A 223 -25.66 -16.61 15.38
N CYS A 224 -26.93 -16.74 15.81
CA CYS A 224 -27.46 -16.06 17.00
C CYS A 224 -26.96 -16.72 18.29
N GLU A 225 -26.92 -18.06 18.36
CA GLU A 225 -26.35 -18.76 19.53
C GLU A 225 -24.85 -18.46 19.70
N ARG A 226 -24.11 -18.36 18.59
CA ARG A 226 -22.70 -17.95 18.61
C ARG A 226 -22.54 -16.51 19.06
N PHE A 227 -23.45 -15.62 18.67
CA PHE A 227 -23.46 -14.22 19.11
C PHE A 227 -23.78 -14.09 20.61
N ASP A 228 -24.75 -14.84 21.12
CA ASP A 228 -25.14 -14.81 22.55
C ASP A 228 -24.03 -15.36 23.47
N ARG A 229 -23.23 -16.31 22.99
CA ARG A 229 -22.07 -16.85 23.73
C ARG A 229 -20.82 -16.01 23.57
N ALA A 230 -20.76 -15.15 22.55
CA ALA A 230 -19.61 -14.29 22.35
C ALA A 230 -19.45 -13.35 23.57
N PRO A 231 -18.21 -13.15 24.05
CA PRO A 231 -17.99 -12.17 25.10
C PRO A 231 -18.46 -10.81 24.59
N VAL A 232 -19.12 -10.08 25.49
CA VAL A 232 -19.53 -8.72 25.21
C VAL A 232 -18.30 -7.93 24.73
N PRO A 233 -18.36 -7.28 23.55
CA PRO A 233 -17.23 -6.51 23.05
C PRO A 233 -16.85 -5.45 24.09
N LYS A 234 -15.56 -5.11 24.15
CA LYS A 234 -15.10 -4.00 25.01
C LYS A 234 -15.76 -2.70 24.52
N PHE A 235 -16.86 -2.30 25.15
CA PHE A 235 -17.53 -1.04 24.87
C PHE A 235 -16.73 0.18 25.31
N TYR A 236 -15.81 -0.03 26.26
CA TYR A 236 -14.98 1.02 26.83
C TYR A 236 -13.50 0.72 26.56
N PRO A 237 -12.71 1.72 26.16
CA PRO A 237 -11.27 1.58 26.05
C PRO A 237 -10.66 1.22 27.42
N ASP A 238 -9.51 0.55 27.40
CA ASP A 238 -8.81 0.20 28.64
C ASP A 238 -8.49 1.48 29.43
N GLN A 239 -8.99 1.55 30.67
CA GLN A 239 -8.76 2.68 31.55
C GLN A 239 -7.29 2.63 32.02
N ASN A 240 -6.54 3.70 31.76
CA ASN A 240 -5.19 3.85 32.31
C ASN A 240 -5.29 4.24 33.79
N LEU A 241 -5.56 3.26 34.66
CA LEU A 241 -5.68 3.46 36.08
C LEU A 241 -4.30 3.31 36.73
N GLU A 242 -3.80 4.39 37.33
CA GLU A 242 -2.67 4.29 38.25
C GLU A 242 -3.13 3.57 39.53
N PRO A 243 -2.35 2.63 40.07
CA PRO A 243 -2.65 2.01 41.35
C PRO A 243 -2.80 3.08 42.43
N LEU A 244 -3.97 3.13 43.09
CA LEU A 244 -4.25 4.09 44.17
C LEU A 244 -3.34 3.89 45.39
N PHE A 245 -2.70 2.73 45.51
CA PHE A 245 -1.77 2.40 46.57
C PHE A 245 -0.51 1.77 45.96
N PRO A 246 0.69 2.21 46.35
CA PRO A 246 1.91 1.52 45.97
C PRO A 246 1.88 0.10 46.56
N GLU A 247 2.25 -0.90 45.77
CA GLU A 247 2.51 -2.24 46.29
C GLU A 247 3.61 -2.12 47.34
N SER A 248 3.27 -2.39 48.61
CA SER A 248 4.28 -2.51 49.65
C SER A 248 5.06 -3.79 49.36
N ASP A 249 6.33 -3.66 48.99
CA ASP A 249 7.27 -4.77 48.88
C ASP A 249 7.31 -5.53 50.21
N GLU A 250 6.55 -6.62 50.34
CA GLU A 250 6.79 -7.63 51.37
C GLU A 250 8.03 -8.44 50.96
N ALA A 251 9.20 -7.84 51.18
CA ALA A 251 10.49 -8.50 51.12
C ALA A 251 11.30 -8.23 52.40
N GLU A 252 10.70 -8.49 53.57
CA GLU A 252 11.45 -8.80 54.79
C GLU A 252 10.72 -9.88 55.61
N ARG A 253 11.05 -11.16 55.32
CA ARG A 253 11.33 -12.20 56.33
C ARG A 253 11.81 -13.50 55.70
#